data_AF-A0A6I5EL12-F1
#
_entry.id   AF-A0A6I5EL12-F1
#
_cell.length_a   1.000
_cell.length_b   1.000
_cell.length_c   1.000
_cell.angle_alpha   90.00
_cell.angle_beta   90.00
_cell.angle_gamma   90.00
#
_symmetry.space_group_name_H-M   'P 1'
#
loop_
_entity.id
_entity.type
_entity.pdbx_description
1 polymer ?
#
loop_
_entity_poly.entity_id
_entity_poly.type
_entity_poly.pdbx_seq_one_letter_code
_entity_poly.pdbx_strand_id
1 'polypeptide(L)'
;MTRASEPSRRTVIAAAVAVAAVGAAGPAAAAPTARPTKASPNLVDNRAWTSYSDWRGGTAKGTRAVAGARPGLAIATPAGRTDYTDPHTGRTATWEYATWTSPVHRLAVPSTEVIASWNAHTPAGTWLQVELTGTYSDGTATPWYVMGRWAAGDQDIRRTSVDGQSDGKSSIWTDTFAIDDTASGLRLVSYRLRLTLYRTPGGGITPTVWRLGAMGSDIPDRFTVPASAPGLAQELRVPRYSQEIHAGQYPEYDNGGEAWCSPTSSQMIIEYWGRRPTPGQLAWVDPSYADPQVCHAARFTYDYQYAGCGNWPFNAAYAATYKDLQGVVTRLGSLGDLETLIAAGIPVITSQSFLKTELTGAGYGTSGHLMTVIGFTADGDVIANDPASPGDDAVRRVYQRREFENIWLRTKRYNASGKVVSGTGGVCYLYFPAHPSARRRKALAAVGVR
;
A
#
# COMPACT_ATOMS: atom_id res chain seq x y z
N MET A 1 36.29 -5.59 -25.74
CA MET A 1 36.62 -5.89 -24.33
C MET A 1 35.44 -5.46 -23.49
N THR A 2 34.50 -6.37 -23.33
CA THR A 2 33.20 -6.21 -22.67
C THR A 2 33.31 -6.81 -21.27
N ARG A 3 33.13 -5.99 -20.23
CA ARG A 3 33.00 -6.47 -18.85
C ARG A 3 31.53 -6.75 -18.58
N ALA A 4 31.22 -8.02 -18.35
CA ALA A 4 29.93 -8.50 -17.90
C ALA A 4 29.63 -7.97 -16.48
N SER A 5 28.43 -7.43 -16.31
CA SER A 5 27.81 -7.08 -15.05
C SER A 5 27.36 -8.34 -14.30
N GLU A 6 27.79 -8.50 -13.06
CA GLU A 6 27.40 -9.59 -12.18
C GLU A 6 25.93 -9.42 -11.69
N PRO A 7 25.13 -10.50 -11.58
CA PRO A 7 23.79 -10.44 -11.01
C PRO A 7 23.81 -10.46 -9.47
N SER A 8 22.94 -9.64 -8.85
CA SER A 8 22.76 -9.59 -7.39
C SER A 8 22.09 -10.85 -6.85
N ARG A 9 22.51 -11.26 -5.66
CA ARG A 9 22.40 -12.62 -5.12
C ARG A 9 20.98 -12.97 -4.68
N ARG A 10 20.38 -13.95 -5.36
CA ARG A 10 19.41 -14.90 -4.80
C ARG A 10 20.17 -16.15 -4.36
N THR A 11 19.99 -16.60 -3.12
CA THR A 11 20.34 -17.97 -2.74
C THR A 11 19.25 -18.60 -1.87
N VAL A 12 18.76 -19.72 -2.41
CA VAL A 12 17.94 -20.78 -1.82
C VAL A 12 18.86 -21.72 -1.03
N ILE A 13 18.39 -22.30 0.07
CA ILE A 13 18.88 -23.60 0.54
C ILE A 13 17.69 -24.55 0.74
N ALA A 14 17.83 -25.75 0.19
CA ALA A 14 16.94 -26.90 0.32
C ALA A 14 17.74 -28.08 0.88
N ALA A 15 17.09 -28.97 1.64
CA ALA A 15 17.40 -30.41 1.68
C ALA A 15 16.21 -31.18 2.27
N ALA A 16 16.01 -32.39 1.77
CA ALA A 16 14.79 -33.21 1.83
C ALA A 16 14.93 -34.42 2.75
N VAL A 17 13.79 -34.98 3.19
CA VAL A 17 13.59 -36.44 3.41
C VAL A 17 12.15 -36.79 3.04
N ALA A 18 11.99 -37.85 2.23
CA ALA A 18 10.72 -38.43 1.79
C ALA A 18 10.39 -39.70 2.60
N VAL A 19 9.11 -39.92 2.90
CA VAL A 19 8.52 -41.27 3.11
C VAL A 19 7.09 -41.27 2.56
N ALA A 20 6.78 -42.30 1.77
CA ALA A 20 5.49 -42.54 1.11
C ALA A 20 4.46 -43.18 2.05
N ALA A 21 3.17 -42.89 1.83
CA ALA A 21 2.07 -43.76 2.22
C ALA A 21 0.88 -43.62 1.25
N VAL A 22 0.43 -44.78 0.76
CA VAL A 22 -0.72 -45.01 -0.13
C VAL A 22 -1.98 -45.22 0.71
N GLY A 23 -3.15 -44.73 0.30
CA GLY A 23 -4.41 -45.06 0.97
C GLY A 23 -5.70 -44.49 0.35
N ALA A 24 -6.30 -45.28 -0.54
CA ALA A 24 -7.72 -45.46 -0.89
C ALA A 24 -8.75 -44.31 -0.80
N ALA A 25 -9.45 -44.09 -1.92
CA ALA A 25 -10.72 -43.36 -2.02
C ALA A 25 -11.89 -44.19 -1.47
N GLY A 26 -12.75 -43.56 -0.66
CA GLY A 26 -14.06 -44.06 -0.22
C GLY A 26 -15.18 -43.07 -0.57
N PRO A 27 -16.45 -43.51 -0.68
CA PRO A 27 -17.51 -42.80 -1.39
C PRO A 27 -18.07 -41.59 -0.63
N ALA A 28 -18.51 -40.59 -1.41
CA ALA A 28 -19.05 -39.32 -0.94
C ALA A 28 -20.43 -39.49 -0.26
N ALA A 29 -20.53 -39.04 0.98
CA ALA A 29 -21.80 -38.84 1.69
C ALA A 29 -22.29 -37.39 1.48
N ALA A 30 -23.58 -37.25 1.19
CA ALA A 30 -24.24 -35.96 0.94
C ALA A 30 -24.17 -35.04 2.17
N ALA A 31 -23.72 -33.79 1.96
CA ALA A 31 -23.65 -32.77 3.01
C ALA A 31 -25.02 -32.06 3.19
N PRO A 32 -25.48 -31.83 4.43
CA PRO A 32 -26.71 -31.09 4.70
C PRO A 32 -26.55 -29.60 4.39
N THR A 33 -27.62 -28.99 3.90
CA THR A 33 -27.76 -27.57 3.56
C THR A 33 -27.30 -26.66 4.71
N ALA A 34 -26.28 -25.85 4.45
CA ALA A 34 -25.73 -24.90 5.42
C ALA A 34 -26.73 -23.77 5.73
N ARG A 35 -27.04 -23.59 7.02
CA ARG A 35 -27.67 -22.37 7.55
C ARG A 35 -26.75 -21.16 7.30
N PRO A 36 -27.30 -19.94 7.16
CA PRO A 36 -26.51 -18.74 6.90
C PRO A 36 -25.48 -18.55 8.01
N THR A 37 -24.21 -18.58 7.64
CA THR A 37 -23.09 -18.32 8.54
C THR A 37 -23.19 -16.88 9.04
N LYS A 38 -22.97 -16.68 10.35
CA LYS A 38 -22.70 -15.36 10.93
C LYS A 38 -21.69 -14.63 10.03
N ALA A 39 -21.93 -13.35 9.75
CA ALA A 39 -20.98 -12.48 9.07
C ALA A 39 -19.57 -12.74 9.62
N SER A 40 -18.62 -13.10 8.74
CA SER A 40 -17.25 -13.39 9.13
C SER A 40 -16.73 -12.27 10.03
N PRO A 41 -16.02 -12.58 11.14
CA PRO A 41 -15.46 -11.54 11.99
C PRO A 41 -14.60 -10.61 11.13
N ASN A 42 -14.76 -9.31 11.32
CA ASN A 42 -13.91 -8.34 10.63
C ASN A 42 -12.45 -8.62 11.02
N LEU A 43 -11.62 -9.01 10.04
CA LEU A 43 -10.22 -9.41 10.25
C LEU A 43 -9.24 -8.23 10.06
N VAL A 44 -9.78 -7.03 9.89
CA VAL A 44 -9.03 -5.82 9.59
C VAL A 44 -9.50 -4.71 10.51
N ASP A 45 -8.56 -4.01 11.13
CA ASP A 45 -8.80 -2.79 11.88
C ASP A 45 -8.05 -1.63 11.25
N ASN A 46 -8.74 -0.52 11.03
CA ASN A 46 -8.17 0.70 10.46
C ASN A 46 -8.38 1.86 11.42
N ARG A 47 -7.28 2.47 11.86
CA ARG A 47 -7.32 3.71 12.65
C ARG A 47 -6.44 4.77 12.02
N ALA A 48 -7.01 5.97 11.85
CA ALA A 48 -6.28 7.14 11.39
C ALA A 48 -6.67 8.38 12.19
N TRP A 49 -5.68 9.22 12.52
CA TRP A 49 -5.80 10.55 13.09
C TRP A 49 -5.90 11.56 11.96
N THR A 50 -7.01 12.30 11.88
CA THR A 50 -7.31 13.22 10.76
C THR A 50 -7.96 14.54 11.20
N SER A 51 -8.61 14.55 12.36
CA SER A 51 -9.31 15.74 12.87
C SER A 51 -8.44 16.61 13.77
N TYR A 52 -8.85 17.86 13.99
CA TYR A 52 -8.18 18.74 14.95
C TYR A 52 -8.12 18.12 16.36
N SER A 53 -9.22 17.49 16.80
CA SER A 53 -9.27 16.76 18.07
C SER A 53 -8.34 15.55 18.11
N ASP A 54 -8.19 14.82 17.00
CA ASP A 54 -7.23 13.72 16.91
C ASP A 54 -5.79 14.24 17.14
N TRP A 55 -5.41 15.32 16.46
CA TRP A 55 -4.10 15.93 16.60
C TRP A 55 -3.85 16.48 18.00
N ARG A 56 -4.86 17.09 18.61
CA ARG A 56 -4.81 17.56 20.01
C ARG A 56 -4.73 16.43 21.04
N GLY A 57 -5.21 15.24 20.70
CA GLY A 57 -5.21 14.08 21.59
C GLY A 57 -3.86 13.40 21.74
N GLY A 58 -2.92 13.61 20.81
CA GLY A 58 -1.58 13.06 20.91
C GLY A 58 -0.61 13.92 21.72
N THR A 59 0.53 13.32 22.09
CA THR A 59 1.59 14.00 22.83
C THR A 59 2.48 14.76 21.86
N ALA A 60 2.38 16.09 21.89
CA ALA A 60 3.17 16.99 21.06
C ALA A 60 4.47 17.41 21.76
N LYS A 61 5.60 17.35 21.04
CA LYS A 61 6.85 18.01 21.39
C LYS A 61 7.27 18.89 20.21
N GLY A 62 6.92 20.17 20.30
CA GLY A 62 7.22 21.16 19.27
C GLY A 62 6.29 21.15 18.06
N THR A 63 5.27 20.28 18.02
CA THR A 63 4.24 20.26 16.99
C THR A 63 2.99 21.04 17.44
N ARG A 64 2.18 21.50 16.47
CA ARG A 64 0.84 22.07 16.71
C ARG A 64 -0.19 21.46 15.78
N ALA A 65 -1.40 21.28 16.31
CA ALA A 65 -2.58 21.02 15.50
C ALA A 65 -2.98 22.30 14.75
N VAL A 66 -3.17 22.19 13.43
CA VAL A 66 -3.66 23.23 12.55
C VAL A 66 -5.14 22.99 12.29
N ALA A 67 -5.98 23.96 12.63
CA ALA A 67 -7.42 23.91 12.37
C ALA A 67 -7.73 24.31 10.92
N GLY A 68 -8.95 24.04 10.46
CA GLY A 68 -9.43 24.42 9.13
C GLY A 68 -10.26 23.32 8.49
N ALA A 69 -10.57 23.49 7.20
CA ALA A 69 -11.34 22.51 6.43
C ALA A 69 -10.65 21.14 6.37
N ARG A 70 -9.31 21.13 6.26
CA ARG A 70 -8.47 19.93 6.33
C ARG A 70 -7.49 20.07 7.50
N PRO A 71 -7.88 19.68 8.73
CA PRO A 71 -7.00 19.76 9.89
C PRO A 71 -5.70 18.99 9.65
N GLY A 72 -4.62 19.46 10.25
CA GLY A 72 -3.33 18.82 10.11
C GLY A 72 -2.41 19.05 11.30
N LEU A 73 -1.21 18.53 11.18
CA LEU A 73 -0.15 18.69 12.15
C LEU A 73 1.07 19.33 11.48
N ALA A 74 1.64 20.34 12.13
CA ALA A 74 2.80 21.09 11.64
C ALA A 74 3.78 21.38 12.78
N ILE A 75 4.99 21.85 12.44
CA ILE A 75 5.99 22.31 13.40
C ILE A 75 5.56 23.67 13.97
N ALA A 76 5.50 23.76 15.30
CA ALA A 76 5.32 24.99 16.06
C ALA A 76 6.66 25.65 16.36
N THR A 77 7.33 25.14 17.38
CA THR A 77 8.69 25.48 17.77
C THR A 77 9.45 24.16 17.72
N PRO A 78 10.57 24.06 16.98
CA PRO A 78 11.31 22.80 16.89
C PRO A 78 11.72 22.33 18.28
N ALA A 79 11.58 21.04 18.55
CA ALA A 79 12.00 20.40 19.79
C ALA A 79 13.54 20.31 19.89
N GLY A 80 14.23 20.36 18.76
CA GLY A 80 15.68 20.36 18.69
C GLY A 80 16.20 20.34 17.26
N ARG A 81 17.51 20.10 17.14
CA ARG A 81 18.20 19.87 15.87
C ARG A 81 18.84 18.49 15.84
N THR A 82 18.97 17.92 14.66
CA THR A 82 19.65 16.64 14.44
C THR A 82 20.26 16.62 13.05
N ASP A 83 21.39 15.93 12.91
CA ASP A 83 21.98 15.67 11.60
C ASP A 83 21.42 14.38 11.02
N TYR A 84 21.08 14.42 9.74
CA TYR A 84 20.68 13.25 8.98
C TYR A 84 21.64 13.07 7.81
N THR A 85 22.30 11.91 7.77
CA THR A 85 23.04 11.44 6.60
C THR A 85 22.12 10.56 5.77
N ASP A 86 21.79 11.03 4.58
CA ASP A 86 21.01 10.26 3.63
C ASP A 86 21.84 9.06 3.13
N PRO A 87 21.40 7.81 3.36
CA PRO A 87 22.20 6.63 3.07
C PRO A 87 22.41 6.39 1.57
N HIS A 88 21.59 7.01 0.72
CA HIS A 88 21.58 6.79 -0.73
C HIS A 88 22.40 7.85 -1.48
N THR A 89 22.63 9.01 -0.85
CA THR A 89 23.46 10.09 -1.43
C THR A 89 24.75 10.35 -0.66
N GLY A 90 24.86 9.87 0.59
CA GLY A 90 25.96 10.16 1.50
C GLY A 90 25.98 11.61 2.01
N ARG A 91 24.99 12.44 1.65
CA ARG A 91 24.94 13.85 2.05
C ARG A 91 24.41 13.96 3.47
N THR A 92 25.13 14.68 4.32
CA THR A 92 24.69 15.05 5.66
C THR A 92 24.11 16.46 5.66
N ALA A 93 22.95 16.63 6.28
CA ALA A 93 22.35 17.95 6.54
C ALA A 93 21.77 18.02 7.95
N THR A 94 21.86 19.19 8.57
CA THR A 94 21.22 19.47 9.85
C THR A 94 19.75 19.85 9.64
N TRP A 95 18.87 19.32 10.49
CA TRP A 95 17.44 19.55 10.45
C TRP A 95 16.91 19.98 11.81
N GLU A 96 16.00 20.95 11.82
CA GLU A 96 15.12 21.18 12.95
C GLU A 96 14.01 20.14 12.95
N TYR A 97 13.68 19.58 14.10
CA TYR A 97 12.64 18.56 14.20
C TYR A 97 11.61 18.86 15.27
N ALA A 98 10.40 18.33 15.10
CA ALA A 98 9.38 18.26 16.12
C ALA A 98 8.67 16.91 16.06
N THR A 99 8.19 16.41 17.19
CA THR A 99 7.53 15.09 17.26
C THR A 99 6.10 15.18 17.74
N TRP A 100 5.31 14.23 17.29
CA TRP A 100 3.98 13.94 17.79
C TRP A 100 3.82 12.45 17.94
N THR A 101 3.34 12.00 19.09
CA THR A 101 3.08 10.59 19.36
C THR A 101 1.59 10.39 19.60
N SER A 102 1.01 9.41 18.91
CA SER A 102 -0.41 9.10 19.05
C SER A 102 -0.74 8.58 20.46
N PRO A 103 -2.00 8.71 20.90
CA PRO A 103 -2.54 7.82 21.92
C PRO A 103 -2.33 6.35 21.53
N VAL A 104 -2.37 5.47 22.53
CA VAL A 104 -2.41 4.02 22.26
C VAL A 104 -3.69 3.71 21.50
N HIS A 105 -3.57 3.03 20.37
CA HIS A 105 -4.70 2.40 19.71
C HIS A 105 -4.68 0.91 20.04
N ARG A 106 -5.74 0.42 20.69
CA ARG A 106 -5.95 -1.02 20.87
C ARG A 106 -6.62 -1.54 19.63
N LEU A 107 -5.96 -2.49 18.97
CA LEU A 107 -6.48 -3.09 17.75
C LEU A 107 -7.76 -3.86 18.08
N ALA A 108 -8.82 -3.59 17.31
CA ALA A 108 -10.05 -4.39 17.39
C ALA A 108 -9.81 -5.85 16.96
N VAL A 109 -8.78 -6.05 16.13
CA VAL A 109 -8.29 -7.35 15.66
C VAL A 109 -6.82 -7.46 16.06
N PRO A 110 -6.46 -8.25 17.09
CA PRO A 110 -5.05 -8.58 17.35
C PRO A 110 -4.37 -9.05 16.06
N SER A 111 -3.36 -8.34 15.61
CA SER A 111 -2.90 -8.40 14.22
C SER A 111 -1.60 -9.20 14.08
N THR A 112 -1.46 -9.90 12.96
CA THR A 112 -0.18 -10.48 12.50
C THR A 112 0.59 -9.51 11.62
N GLU A 113 -0.10 -8.58 10.96
CA GLU A 113 0.52 -7.57 10.12
C GLU A 113 -0.03 -6.18 10.40
N VAL A 114 0.81 -5.14 10.26
CA VAL A 114 0.40 -3.74 10.33
C VAL A 114 1.10 -2.91 9.26
N ILE A 115 0.34 -2.12 8.51
CA ILE A 115 0.87 -1.15 7.54
C ILE A 115 0.52 0.26 8.01
N ALA A 116 1.55 1.05 8.35
CA ALA A 116 1.38 2.47 8.66
C ALA A 116 1.35 3.29 7.36
N SER A 117 0.47 4.29 7.29
CA SER A 117 0.38 5.20 6.14
C SER A 117 0.06 6.63 6.56
N TRP A 118 0.42 7.58 5.70
CA TRP A 118 0.27 9.00 5.97
C TRP A 118 -0.11 9.78 4.72
N ASN A 119 -0.67 10.98 4.90
CA ASN A 119 -0.94 11.94 3.84
C ASN A 119 -0.35 13.27 4.27
N ALA A 120 0.57 13.81 3.48
CA ALA A 120 1.33 14.98 3.88
C ALA A 120 1.64 15.91 2.70
N HIS A 121 1.74 17.19 3.02
CA HIS A 121 2.44 18.17 2.23
C HIS A 121 3.84 18.37 2.81
N THR A 122 4.85 18.13 1.99
CA THR A 122 6.26 18.36 2.32
C THR A 122 6.83 19.33 1.28
N PRO A 123 6.72 20.65 1.50
CA PRO A 123 7.43 21.63 0.68
C PRO A 123 8.95 21.36 0.67
N ALA A 124 9.65 21.93 -0.32
CA ALA A 124 11.11 21.89 -0.35
C ALA A 124 11.71 22.37 0.98
N GLY A 125 12.77 21.69 1.42
CA GLY A 125 13.38 21.90 2.73
C GLY A 125 12.61 21.25 3.88
N THR A 126 11.73 20.28 3.62
CA THR A 126 10.99 19.55 4.65
C THR A 126 10.82 18.07 4.32
N TRP A 127 10.73 17.24 5.36
CA TRP A 127 10.44 15.81 5.23
C TRP A 127 9.86 15.27 6.55
N LEU A 128 9.50 13.98 6.58
CA LEU A 128 8.96 13.34 7.77
C LEU A 128 9.48 11.91 7.96
N GLN A 129 9.43 11.43 9.20
CA GLN A 129 9.62 10.03 9.56
C GLN A 129 8.38 9.52 10.30
N VAL A 130 7.92 8.32 9.96
CA VAL A 130 6.88 7.61 10.68
C VAL A 130 7.47 6.38 11.37
N GLU A 131 7.13 6.20 12.63
CA GLU A 131 7.59 5.09 13.45
C GLU A 131 6.42 4.40 14.15
N LEU A 132 6.55 3.09 14.36
CA LEU A 132 5.57 2.25 15.05
C LEU A 132 6.22 1.57 16.26
N THR A 133 5.51 1.55 17.37
CA THR A 133 5.79 0.64 18.50
C THR A 133 4.48 0.05 18.98
N GLY A 134 4.53 -1.10 19.64
CA GLY A 134 3.32 -1.69 20.19
C GLY A 134 3.58 -2.69 21.31
N THR A 135 2.50 -3.38 21.66
CA THR A 135 2.48 -4.40 22.70
C THR A 135 1.95 -5.68 22.08
N TYR A 136 2.65 -6.78 22.34
CA TYR A 136 2.26 -8.12 21.93
C TYR A 136 1.20 -8.72 22.87
N SER A 137 0.54 -9.79 22.44
CA SER A 137 -0.43 -10.54 23.23
C SER A 137 0.16 -11.18 24.49
N ASP A 138 1.47 -11.41 24.54
CA ASP A 138 2.19 -11.90 25.72
C ASP A 138 2.55 -10.78 26.73
N GLY A 139 2.17 -9.53 26.45
CA GLY A 139 2.42 -8.36 27.29
C GLY A 139 3.77 -7.68 27.07
N THR A 140 4.67 -8.27 26.28
CA THR A 140 5.96 -7.63 25.95
C THR A 140 5.79 -6.54 24.88
N ALA A 141 6.74 -5.62 24.80
CA ALA A 141 6.70 -4.50 23.85
C ALA A 141 7.62 -4.74 22.66
N THR A 142 7.22 -4.21 21.50
CA THR A 142 8.12 -4.08 20.35
C THR A 142 9.15 -2.96 20.62
N PRO A 143 10.31 -2.95 19.94
CA PRO A 143 11.07 -1.72 19.78
C PRO A 143 10.28 -0.68 18.96
N TRP A 144 10.86 0.51 18.77
CA TRP A 144 10.37 1.45 17.76
C TRP A 144 10.93 1.05 16.40
N TYR A 145 10.05 0.80 15.46
CA TYR A 145 10.38 0.54 14.06
C TYR A 145 10.16 1.79 13.22
N VAL A 146 11.07 2.09 12.29
CA VAL A 146 10.90 3.12 11.27
C VAL A 146 10.08 2.52 10.12
N MET A 147 8.87 3.04 9.92
CA MET A 147 7.96 2.61 8.86
C MET A 147 8.20 3.36 7.54
N GLY A 148 8.96 4.46 7.59
CA GLY A 148 9.42 5.16 6.40
C GLY A 148 9.95 6.56 6.70
N ARG A 149 10.92 6.99 5.89
CA ARG A 149 11.38 8.38 5.79
C ARG A 149 10.94 8.93 4.46
N TRP A 150 10.20 10.03 4.46
CA TRP A 150 9.44 10.45 3.29
C TRP A 150 9.46 11.96 3.08
N ALA A 151 9.69 12.34 1.83
CA ALA A 151 9.41 13.66 1.26
C ALA A 151 8.62 13.46 -0.04
N ALA A 152 7.90 14.48 -0.49
CA ALA A 152 7.15 14.44 -1.75
C ALA A 152 8.13 14.46 -2.93
N GLY A 153 9.16 15.31 -2.88
CA GLY A 153 10.28 15.28 -3.82
C GLY A 153 11.37 14.30 -3.41
N ASP A 154 12.45 14.24 -4.21
CA ASP A 154 13.64 13.41 -3.98
C ASP A 154 14.92 14.26 -3.79
N GLN A 155 14.77 15.57 -3.54
CA GLN A 155 15.87 16.53 -3.45
C GLN A 155 16.33 16.80 -2.00
N ASP A 156 15.39 16.78 -1.06
CA ASP A 156 15.67 16.99 0.38
C ASP A 156 16.25 15.74 1.02
N ILE A 157 15.61 14.60 0.74
CA ILE A 157 16.07 13.25 1.05
C ILE A 157 15.66 12.34 -0.11
N ARG A 158 16.38 11.24 -0.27
CA ARG A 158 15.95 10.06 -1.02
C ARG A 158 14.99 9.27 -0.13
N ARG A 159 13.68 9.42 -0.38
CA ARG A 159 12.62 8.73 0.40
C ARG A 159 12.92 7.23 0.48
N THR A 160 12.76 6.64 1.66
CA THR A 160 13.35 5.33 1.92
C THR A 160 12.61 4.54 3.00
N SER A 161 12.41 3.25 2.75
CA SER A 161 12.23 2.25 3.80
C SER A 161 13.55 2.01 4.55
N VAL A 162 13.51 1.18 5.60
CA VAL A 162 14.68 0.85 6.43
C VAL A 162 14.74 -0.67 6.62
N ASP A 163 15.84 -1.27 6.15
CA ASP A 163 16.07 -2.71 6.20
C ASP A 163 16.55 -3.19 7.58
N GLY A 164 16.47 -4.51 7.78
CA GLY A 164 17.12 -5.20 8.90
C GLY A 164 16.48 -4.97 10.27
N GLN A 165 15.24 -4.48 10.30
CA GLN A 165 14.51 -4.22 11.53
C GLN A 165 13.78 -5.48 12.00
N SER A 166 14.19 -6.04 13.14
CA SER A 166 13.54 -7.19 13.79
C SER A 166 13.81 -7.19 15.30
N ASP A 167 12.98 -7.89 16.07
CA ASP A 167 13.21 -8.19 17.50
C ASP A 167 13.18 -9.70 17.83
N GLY A 168 13.19 -10.56 16.81
CA GLY A 168 13.07 -12.01 16.94
C GLY A 168 11.63 -12.52 17.18
N LYS A 169 10.65 -11.63 17.24
CA LYS A 169 9.20 -11.95 17.24
C LYS A 169 8.48 -11.32 16.06
N SER A 170 8.94 -10.15 15.62
CA SER A 170 8.44 -9.45 14.46
C SER A 170 9.57 -8.79 13.67
N SER A 171 9.27 -8.51 12.40
CA SER A 171 10.17 -7.86 11.46
C SER A 171 9.43 -6.83 10.61
N ILE A 172 10.15 -5.86 10.06
CA ILE A 172 9.61 -4.95 9.03
C ILE A 172 10.04 -5.43 7.65
N TRP A 173 9.06 -5.73 6.80
CA TRP A 173 9.24 -6.05 5.39
C TRP A 173 8.90 -4.83 4.54
N THR A 174 9.91 -4.02 4.21
CA THR A 174 9.81 -2.73 3.48
C THR A 174 8.92 -1.71 4.19
N ASP A 175 7.61 -1.91 4.20
CA ASP A 175 6.58 -1.04 4.76
C ASP A 175 5.59 -1.76 5.70
N THR A 176 5.74 -3.08 5.87
CA THR A 176 4.82 -3.92 6.62
C THR A 176 5.49 -4.48 7.87
N PHE A 177 4.96 -4.15 9.04
CA PHE A 177 5.25 -4.92 10.26
C PHE A 177 4.62 -6.30 10.13
N ALA A 178 5.35 -7.36 10.42
CA ALA A 178 4.84 -8.73 10.42
C ALA A 178 5.36 -9.53 11.63
N ILE A 179 4.48 -10.32 12.25
CA ILE A 179 4.86 -11.36 13.21
C ILE A 179 5.59 -12.48 12.46
N ASP A 180 6.78 -12.84 12.93
CA ASP A 180 7.68 -13.76 12.23
C ASP A 180 7.13 -15.20 12.21
N ASP A 181 6.58 -15.66 13.34
CA ASP A 181 5.88 -16.95 13.47
C ASP A 181 4.43 -16.74 13.90
N THR A 182 3.54 -16.66 12.92
CA THR A 182 2.10 -16.49 13.16
C THR A 182 1.43 -17.72 13.78
N ALA A 183 2.04 -18.91 13.65
CA ALA A 183 1.53 -20.17 14.21
C ALA A 183 1.74 -20.26 15.73
N SER A 184 2.68 -19.49 16.29
CA SER A 184 2.86 -19.33 17.74
C SER A 184 1.63 -18.76 18.47
N GLY A 185 0.70 -18.14 17.73
CA GLY A 185 -0.44 -17.41 18.30
C GLY A 185 -0.09 -16.01 18.80
N LEU A 186 1.16 -15.57 18.68
CA LEU A 186 1.57 -14.20 19.01
C LEU A 186 0.87 -13.21 18.08
N ARG A 187 0.39 -12.09 18.65
CA ARG A 187 -0.27 -11.00 17.91
C ARG A 187 0.17 -9.66 18.45
N LEU A 188 0.17 -8.64 17.61
CA LEU A 188 0.21 -7.26 18.07
C LEU A 188 -1.19 -6.86 18.53
N VAL A 189 -1.34 -6.44 19.80
CA VAL A 189 -2.66 -6.12 20.38
C VAL A 189 -2.93 -4.62 20.47
N SER A 190 -1.87 -3.80 20.46
CA SER A 190 -2.00 -2.35 20.44
C SER A 190 -0.74 -1.71 19.87
N TYR A 191 -0.87 -0.49 19.35
CA TYR A 191 0.26 0.27 18.84
C TYR A 191 0.17 1.76 19.19
N ARG A 192 1.31 2.45 19.06
CA ARG A 192 1.42 3.91 18.93
C ARG A 192 2.18 4.22 17.64
N LEU A 193 1.82 5.32 17.00
CA LEU A 193 2.61 5.92 15.94
C LEU A 193 3.34 7.15 16.47
N ARG A 194 4.59 7.32 16.07
CA ARG A 194 5.33 8.56 16.23
C ARG A 194 5.59 9.16 14.86
N LEU A 195 5.27 10.43 14.74
CA LEU A 195 5.55 11.25 13.58
C LEU A 195 6.60 12.28 13.95
N THR A 196 7.73 12.25 13.25
CA THR A 196 8.78 13.26 13.38
C THR A 196 8.80 14.10 12.12
N LEU A 197 8.58 15.39 12.29
CA LEU A 197 8.56 16.39 11.22
C LEU A 197 9.91 17.11 11.18
N TYR A 198 10.47 17.28 9.99
CA TYR A 198 11.76 17.93 9.78
C TYR A 198 11.61 19.15 8.88
N ARG A 199 12.39 20.19 9.17
CA ARG A 199 12.57 21.36 8.29
C ARG A 199 14.01 21.87 8.34
N THR A 200 14.43 22.60 7.33
CA THR A 200 15.73 23.29 7.35
C THR A 200 15.82 24.27 8.53
N PRO A 201 16.97 24.37 9.22
CA PRO A 201 17.14 25.24 10.37
C PRO A 201 16.86 26.71 10.06
N GLY A 202 16.18 27.41 10.99
CA GLY A 202 15.85 28.83 10.84
C GLY A 202 14.77 29.17 9.81
N GLY A 203 14.25 28.19 9.07
CA GLY A 203 13.16 28.37 8.11
C GLY A 203 11.77 28.43 8.75
N GLY A 204 10.87 29.23 8.18
CA GLY A 204 9.45 29.27 8.56
C GLY A 204 8.59 28.18 7.90
N ILE A 205 9.10 27.54 6.86
CA ILE A 205 8.39 26.50 6.09
C ILE A 205 8.30 25.22 6.94
N THR A 206 7.12 24.60 6.96
CA THR A 206 6.85 23.39 7.75
C THR A 206 6.15 22.35 6.87
N PRO A 207 6.48 21.05 7.04
CA PRO A 207 5.63 20.02 6.50
C PRO A 207 4.27 20.07 7.23
N THR A 208 3.21 19.65 6.55
CA THR A 208 1.86 19.52 7.13
C THR A 208 1.34 18.12 6.88
N VAL A 209 0.99 17.40 7.94
CA VAL A 209 0.42 16.05 7.84
C VAL A 209 -1.07 16.11 8.12
N TRP A 210 -1.90 15.64 7.17
CA TRP A 210 -3.36 15.66 7.28
C TRP A 210 -3.97 14.33 7.71
N ARG A 211 -3.23 13.24 7.50
CA ARG A 211 -3.62 11.90 7.92
C ARG A 211 -2.39 11.14 8.38
N LEU A 212 -2.50 10.48 9.51
CA LEU A 212 -1.56 9.45 9.96
C LEU A 212 -2.41 8.28 10.47
N GLY A 213 -2.06 7.05 10.14
CA GLY A 213 -2.80 5.90 10.62
C GLY A 213 -2.12 4.59 10.31
N ALA A 214 -2.72 3.49 10.78
CA ALA A 214 -2.30 2.16 10.39
C ALA A 214 -3.51 1.23 10.19
N MET A 215 -3.34 0.31 9.25
CA MET A 215 -4.20 -0.86 9.08
C MET A 215 -3.52 -2.05 9.74
N GLY A 216 -4.19 -2.68 10.71
CA GLY A 216 -3.78 -3.96 11.29
C GLY A 216 -4.69 -5.08 10.80
N SER A 217 -4.13 -6.27 10.58
CA SER A 217 -4.90 -7.43 10.14
C SER A 217 -4.39 -8.76 10.69
N ASP A 218 -5.30 -9.73 10.81
CA ASP A 218 -5.01 -11.15 11.07
C ASP A 218 -5.74 -12.01 10.02
N ILE A 219 -5.26 -11.94 8.77
CA ILE A 219 -5.84 -12.74 7.68
C ILE A 219 -5.24 -14.14 7.75
N PRO A 220 -6.05 -15.21 7.88
CA PRO A 220 -5.54 -16.55 8.00
C PRO A 220 -4.87 -17.02 6.71
N ASP A 221 -3.96 -17.97 6.85
CA ASP A 221 -3.38 -18.72 5.74
C ASP A 221 -4.48 -19.43 4.95
N ARG A 222 -4.59 -19.08 3.66
CA ARG A 222 -5.59 -19.64 2.76
C ARG A 222 -5.09 -19.61 1.32
N PHE A 223 -5.27 -20.72 0.62
CA PHE A 223 -5.00 -20.87 -0.81
C PHE A 223 -6.20 -20.46 -1.67
N THR A 224 -7.39 -20.56 -1.08
CA THR A 224 -8.64 -20.15 -1.70
C THR A 224 -9.52 -19.36 -0.75
N VAL A 225 -10.49 -18.63 -1.30
CA VAL A 225 -11.48 -17.88 -0.54
C VAL A 225 -12.89 -18.31 -0.92
N PRO A 226 -13.91 -18.12 -0.05
CA PRO A 226 -15.31 -18.31 -0.44
C PRO A 226 -15.67 -17.45 -1.66
N ALA A 227 -16.47 -17.98 -2.57
CA ALA A 227 -16.94 -17.22 -3.73
C ALA A 227 -17.99 -16.19 -3.30
N SER A 228 -17.86 -14.94 -3.75
CA SER A 228 -18.92 -13.95 -3.60
C SER A 228 -19.91 -13.99 -4.77
N ALA A 229 -21.19 -13.79 -4.45
CA ALA A 229 -22.22 -13.58 -5.46
C ALA A 229 -22.10 -12.16 -6.04
N PRO A 230 -22.26 -11.98 -7.37
CA PRO A 230 -22.21 -10.66 -7.98
C PRO A 230 -23.45 -9.82 -7.61
N GLY A 231 -23.24 -8.54 -7.30
CA GLY A 231 -24.31 -7.63 -6.88
C GLY A 231 -24.35 -6.29 -7.64
N LEU A 232 -23.38 -6.02 -8.51
CA LEU A 232 -23.25 -4.73 -9.22
C LEU A 232 -22.89 -4.94 -10.69
N ALA A 233 -23.49 -4.14 -11.57
CA ALA A 233 -23.09 -3.98 -12.96
C ALA A 233 -22.89 -2.49 -13.25
N GLN A 234 -21.63 -2.05 -13.26
CA GLN A 234 -21.26 -0.64 -13.40
C GLN A 234 -19.80 -0.55 -13.82
N GLU A 235 -19.45 0.43 -14.66
CA GLU A 235 -18.08 0.75 -15.01
C GLU A 235 -17.79 2.24 -14.81
N LEU A 236 -16.71 2.54 -14.10
CA LEU A 236 -16.19 3.89 -13.90
C LEU A 236 -15.28 4.28 -15.06
N ARG A 237 -15.40 5.53 -15.51
CA ARG A 237 -14.57 6.09 -16.58
C ARG A 237 -13.20 6.53 -16.06
N VAL A 238 -12.40 5.57 -15.63
CA VAL A 238 -11.01 5.81 -15.20
C VAL A 238 -10.10 5.86 -16.43
N PRO A 239 -9.21 6.86 -16.54
CA PRO A 239 -8.17 6.90 -17.57
C PRO A 239 -7.35 5.61 -17.61
N ARG A 240 -6.79 5.31 -18.77
CA ARG A 240 -6.04 4.07 -19.02
C ARG A 240 -4.61 4.45 -19.34
N TYR A 241 -3.68 3.88 -18.59
CA TYR A 241 -2.25 4.05 -18.83
C TYR A 241 -1.58 2.69 -18.76
N SER A 242 -0.77 2.39 -19.76
CA SER A 242 0.12 1.24 -19.80
C SER A 242 1.44 1.61 -19.12
N GLN A 243 1.98 0.68 -18.34
CA GLN A 243 3.35 0.80 -17.86
C GLN A 243 4.36 0.36 -18.92
N GLU A 244 4.01 -0.59 -19.78
CA GLU A 244 4.93 -1.24 -20.72
C GLU A 244 5.40 -0.32 -21.85
N ILE A 245 4.65 0.73 -22.19
CA ILE A 245 5.10 1.76 -23.14
C ILE A 245 6.35 2.51 -22.64
N HIS A 246 6.62 2.43 -21.34
CA HIS A 246 7.77 3.01 -20.68
C HIS A 246 8.90 2.00 -20.44
N ALA A 247 8.83 0.81 -21.03
CA ALA A 247 9.86 -0.21 -20.89
C ALA A 247 11.26 0.35 -21.21
N GLY A 248 12.19 0.22 -20.27
CA GLY A 248 13.55 0.78 -20.37
C GLY A 248 13.68 2.30 -20.30
N GLN A 249 12.60 3.06 -20.13
CA GLN A 249 12.65 4.50 -19.87
C GLN A 249 12.95 4.76 -18.39
N TYR A 250 13.88 5.67 -18.09
CA TYR A 250 14.35 5.97 -16.73
C TYR A 250 14.72 4.72 -15.91
N PRO A 251 15.74 3.95 -16.34
CA PRO A 251 16.11 2.68 -15.70
C PRO A 251 16.54 2.83 -14.23
N GLU A 252 16.92 4.03 -13.79
CA GLU A 252 17.20 4.33 -12.38
C GLU A 252 15.99 4.19 -11.45
N TYR A 253 14.78 4.15 -11.99
CA TYR A 253 13.54 3.90 -11.26
C TYR A 253 13.04 2.49 -11.56
N ASP A 254 13.73 1.46 -11.07
CA ASP A 254 13.30 0.04 -11.19
C ASP A 254 13.31 -0.52 -12.63
N ASN A 255 14.36 -0.22 -13.39
CA ASN A 255 14.57 -0.61 -14.80
C ASN A 255 13.59 -0.01 -15.81
N GLY A 256 12.62 0.79 -15.37
CA GLY A 256 11.64 1.44 -16.22
C GLY A 256 10.23 0.85 -16.06
N GLY A 257 9.39 1.10 -17.06
CA GLY A 257 7.96 0.78 -17.07
C GLY A 257 7.58 -0.63 -16.61
N GLU A 258 8.43 -1.63 -16.81
CA GLU A 258 8.19 -3.05 -16.50
C GLU A 258 7.87 -3.31 -15.01
N ALA A 259 8.23 -2.39 -14.11
CA ALA A 259 7.95 -2.48 -12.68
C ALA A 259 7.05 -1.33 -12.14
N TRP A 260 6.41 -0.56 -13.02
CA TRP A 260 5.65 0.65 -12.66
C TRP A 260 4.14 0.44 -12.47
N CYS A 261 3.69 -0.79 -12.22
CA CYS A 261 2.26 -1.09 -12.03
C CYS A 261 1.57 -0.23 -10.95
N SER A 262 2.25 0.01 -9.82
CA SER A 262 1.73 0.80 -8.70
C SER A 262 1.62 2.31 -9.02
N PRO A 263 2.68 3.00 -9.49
CA PRO A 263 2.58 4.40 -9.88
C PRO A 263 1.63 4.61 -11.07
N THR A 264 1.59 3.70 -12.04
CA THR A 264 0.67 3.77 -13.18
C THR A 264 -0.79 3.67 -12.73
N SER A 265 -1.12 2.68 -11.87
CA SER A 265 -2.44 2.56 -11.25
C SER A 265 -2.81 3.76 -10.39
N SER A 266 -1.84 4.29 -9.66
CA SER A 266 -2.04 5.49 -8.84
C SER A 266 -2.41 6.69 -9.69
N GLN A 267 -1.69 6.90 -10.79
CA GLN A 267 -1.92 8.00 -11.71
C GLN A 267 -3.30 7.90 -12.38
N MET A 268 -3.73 6.70 -12.81
CA MET A 268 -5.07 6.48 -13.35
C MET A 268 -6.18 6.97 -12.39
N ILE A 269 -6.10 6.65 -11.09
CA ILE A 269 -7.10 7.11 -10.12
C ILE A 269 -6.97 8.60 -9.77
N ILE A 270 -5.74 9.12 -9.66
CA ILE A 270 -5.51 10.57 -9.42
C ILE A 270 -6.20 11.39 -10.50
N GLU A 271 -6.07 10.98 -11.76
CA GLU A 271 -6.71 11.65 -12.91
C GLU A 271 -8.21 11.39 -13.03
N TYR A 272 -8.69 10.21 -12.64
CA TYR A 272 -10.13 9.96 -12.51
C TYR A 272 -10.80 11.00 -11.59
N TRP A 273 -10.09 11.42 -10.54
CA TRP A 273 -10.56 12.48 -9.66
C TRP A 273 -10.28 13.90 -10.15
N GLY A 274 -9.80 14.08 -11.39
CA GLY A 274 -9.58 15.37 -12.04
C GLY A 274 -8.29 16.08 -11.63
N ARG A 275 -7.29 15.36 -11.10
CA ARG A 275 -6.01 15.94 -10.66
C ARG A 275 -4.91 15.46 -11.60
N ARG A 276 -3.95 16.33 -11.94
CA ARG A 276 -2.82 16.01 -12.83
C ARG A 276 -1.57 16.77 -12.37
N PRO A 277 -0.36 16.24 -12.65
CA PRO A 277 0.84 17.05 -12.59
C PRO A 277 0.70 18.29 -13.47
N THR A 278 1.26 19.41 -13.02
CA THR A 278 1.35 20.62 -13.85
C THR A 278 2.43 20.46 -14.93
N PRO A 279 2.39 21.22 -16.04
CA PRO A 279 3.45 21.20 -17.04
C PRO A 279 4.85 21.43 -16.45
N GLY A 280 4.98 22.33 -15.47
CA GLY A 280 6.25 22.58 -14.78
C GLY A 280 6.75 21.37 -13.97
N GLN A 281 5.85 20.58 -13.39
CA GLN A 281 6.20 19.33 -12.71
C GLN A 281 6.59 18.21 -13.67
N LEU A 282 6.16 18.28 -14.92
CA LEU A 282 6.50 17.33 -15.98
C LEU A 282 7.71 17.75 -16.81
N ALA A 283 8.22 18.98 -16.64
CA ALA A 283 9.30 19.53 -17.46
C ALA A 283 10.64 18.78 -17.37
N TRP A 284 10.81 17.90 -16.37
CA TRP A 284 11.98 17.03 -16.27
C TRP A 284 11.87 15.77 -17.14
N VAL A 285 10.65 15.42 -17.57
CA VAL A 285 10.40 14.24 -18.39
C VAL A 285 10.80 14.53 -19.84
N ASP A 286 11.41 13.54 -20.49
CA ASP A 286 11.79 13.61 -21.90
C ASP A 286 10.50 13.83 -22.72
N PRO A 287 10.42 14.92 -23.51
CA PRO A 287 9.22 15.25 -24.26
C PRO A 287 8.87 14.24 -25.36
N SER A 288 9.78 13.32 -25.71
CA SER A 288 9.50 12.22 -26.65
C SER A 288 8.73 11.06 -26.01
N TYR A 289 8.67 10.98 -24.67
CA TYR A 289 7.95 9.93 -23.98
C TYR A 289 6.46 10.28 -23.90
N ALA A 290 5.63 9.30 -24.29
CA ALA A 290 4.19 9.35 -24.01
C ALA A 290 3.96 9.34 -22.51
N ASP A 291 2.76 9.75 -22.07
CA ASP A 291 2.32 9.66 -20.68
C ASP A 291 3.34 10.13 -19.62
N PRO A 292 3.87 11.36 -19.72
CA PRO A 292 4.91 11.85 -18.81
C PRO A 292 4.48 11.84 -17.33
N GLN A 293 3.16 11.84 -17.07
CA GLN A 293 2.59 11.68 -15.74
C GLN A 293 2.92 10.32 -15.10
N VAL A 294 3.13 9.25 -15.87
CA VAL A 294 3.50 7.93 -15.37
C VAL A 294 4.97 7.93 -14.95
N CYS A 295 5.86 8.50 -15.77
CA CYS A 295 7.27 8.73 -15.40
C CYS A 295 7.37 9.60 -14.13
N HIS A 296 6.54 10.66 -14.06
CA HIS A 296 6.41 11.50 -12.87
C HIS A 296 5.99 10.69 -11.66
N ALA A 297 4.93 9.88 -11.76
CA ALA A 297 4.48 9.03 -10.66
C ALA A 297 5.59 8.06 -10.20
N ALA A 298 6.27 7.39 -11.12
CA ALA A 298 7.34 6.45 -10.80
C ALA A 298 8.44 7.09 -9.95
N ARG A 299 9.03 8.20 -10.42
CA ARG A 299 10.04 8.96 -9.65
C ARG A 299 9.52 9.39 -8.28
N PHE A 300 8.26 9.81 -8.20
CA PHE A 300 7.67 10.35 -6.98
C PHE A 300 7.18 9.29 -5.97
N THR A 301 7.17 8.02 -6.38
CA THR A 301 6.88 6.86 -5.51
C THR A 301 8.08 5.96 -5.23
N TYR A 302 9.17 6.12 -5.98
CA TYR A 302 10.36 5.28 -5.86
C TYR A 302 10.94 5.31 -4.45
N ASP A 303 11.08 4.12 -3.85
CA ASP A 303 11.73 3.88 -2.57
C ASP A 303 13.18 3.44 -2.83
N TYR A 304 14.14 4.26 -2.39
CA TYR A 304 15.55 4.06 -2.71
C TYR A 304 16.19 2.88 -1.99
N GLN A 305 15.66 2.44 -0.84
CA GLN A 305 16.15 1.24 -0.16
C GLN A 305 15.57 -0.02 -0.79
N TYR A 306 14.26 -0.01 -1.05
CA TYR A 306 13.58 -1.11 -1.73
C TYR A 306 14.02 -1.26 -3.19
N ALA A 307 14.53 -0.17 -3.78
CA ALA A 307 14.86 -0.04 -5.20
C ALA A 307 13.66 -0.31 -6.12
N GLY A 308 12.47 0.17 -5.72
CA GLY A 308 11.23 -0.08 -6.47
C GLY A 308 10.12 0.91 -6.16
N CYS A 309 9.09 0.90 -7.01
CA CYS A 309 7.93 1.80 -6.90
C CYS A 309 6.73 1.19 -6.14
N GLY A 310 6.88 -0.03 -5.59
CA GLY A 310 5.81 -0.82 -4.99
C GLY A 310 5.50 -0.55 -3.51
N ASN A 311 6.19 0.41 -2.87
CA ASN A 311 5.98 0.71 -1.45
C ASN A 311 4.57 1.31 -1.20
N TRP A 312 3.77 0.64 -0.37
CA TRP A 312 2.34 0.95 -0.20
C TRP A 312 2.08 2.37 0.31
N PRO A 313 2.62 2.77 1.48
CA PRO A 313 2.40 4.10 2.00
C PRO A 313 3.01 5.20 1.12
N PHE A 314 4.06 4.93 0.34
CA PHE A 314 4.65 5.95 -0.52
C PHE A 314 3.73 6.31 -1.69
N ASN A 315 3.06 5.32 -2.30
CA ASN A 315 2.05 5.57 -3.33
C ASN A 315 0.84 6.33 -2.78
N ALA A 316 0.34 5.93 -1.60
CA ALA A 316 -0.76 6.62 -0.93
C ALA A 316 -0.40 8.07 -0.54
N ALA A 317 0.82 8.30 -0.07
CA ALA A 317 1.32 9.62 0.26
C ALA A 317 1.52 10.49 -1.00
N TYR A 318 2.03 9.91 -2.10
CA TYR A 318 2.14 10.57 -3.40
C TYR A 318 0.77 11.05 -3.91
N ALA A 319 -0.25 10.19 -3.90
CA ALA A 319 -1.60 10.59 -4.29
C ALA A 319 -2.13 11.75 -3.44
N ALA A 320 -1.82 11.76 -2.14
CA ALA A 320 -2.24 12.82 -1.25
C ALA A 320 -1.51 14.17 -1.45
N THR A 321 -0.44 14.23 -2.27
CA THR A 321 0.20 15.50 -2.65
C THR A 321 -0.68 16.34 -3.58
N TYR A 322 -1.64 15.72 -4.25
CA TYR A 322 -2.59 16.41 -5.12
C TYR A 322 -3.69 17.09 -4.32
N LYS A 323 -4.09 18.27 -4.81
CA LYS A 323 -5.08 19.13 -4.15
C LYS A 323 -6.39 18.38 -3.84
N ASP A 324 -6.80 18.44 -2.59
CA ASP A 324 -8.03 17.86 -2.06
C ASP A 324 -8.20 16.36 -2.38
N LEU A 325 -7.09 15.63 -2.47
CA LEU A 325 -7.05 14.18 -2.56
C LEU A 325 -6.42 13.59 -1.29
N GLN A 326 -6.87 12.40 -0.93
CA GLN A 326 -6.31 11.62 0.16
C GLN A 326 -6.25 10.14 -0.23
N GLY A 327 -5.30 9.43 0.37
CA GLY A 327 -5.05 8.02 0.10
C GLY A 327 -4.97 7.19 1.36
N VAL A 328 -5.44 5.95 1.27
CA VAL A 328 -5.42 4.96 2.35
C VAL A 328 -4.91 3.64 1.81
N VAL A 329 -4.06 2.98 2.59
CA VAL A 329 -3.72 1.56 2.40
C VAL A 329 -4.61 0.76 3.34
N THR A 330 -5.33 -0.24 2.81
CA THR A 330 -6.17 -1.10 3.62
C THR A 330 -6.25 -2.52 3.05
N ARG A 331 -7.03 -3.39 3.69
CA ARG A 331 -7.37 -4.72 3.19
C ARG A 331 -8.89 -4.83 3.05
N LEU A 332 -9.35 -5.34 1.92
CA LEU A 332 -10.76 -5.71 1.72
C LEU A 332 -10.92 -7.22 1.84
N GLY A 333 -12.08 -7.67 2.32
CA GLY A 333 -12.34 -9.08 2.63
C GLY A 333 -13.04 -9.85 1.51
N SER A 334 -13.67 -9.15 0.56
CA SER A 334 -14.49 -9.73 -0.49
C SER A 334 -14.62 -8.83 -1.72
N LEU A 335 -15.05 -9.36 -2.87
CA LEU A 335 -15.49 -8.51 -3.97
C LEU A 335 -16.77 -7.72 -3.63
N GLY A 336 -17.59 -8.15 -2.68
CA GLY A 336 -18.75 -7.36 -2.22
C GLY A 336 -18.36 -6.03 -1.55
N ASP A 337 -17.23 -6.02 -0.82
CA ASP A 337 -16.64 -4.78 -0.30
C ASP A 337 -16.19 -3.86 -1.45
N LEU A 338 -15.59 -4.46 -2.48
CA LEU A 338 -15.15 -3.74 -3.66
C LEU A 338 -16.35 -3.18 -4.45
N GLU A 339 -17.40 -3.96 -4.67
CA GLU A 339 -18.67 -3.52 -5.26
C GLU A 339 -19.28 -2.34 -4.50
N THR A 340 -19.24 -2.37 -3.15
CA THR A 340 -19.71 -1.26 -2.31
C THR A 340 -18.97 0.05 -2.62
N LEU A 341 -17.66 -0.02 -2.85
CA LEU A 341 -16.84 1.14 -3.21
C LEU A 341 -17.07 1.61 -4.65
N ILE A 342 -17.12 0.69 -5.62
CA ILE A 342 -17.40 1.01 -7.02
C ILE A 342 -18.79 1.63 -7.18
N ALA A 343 -19.80 1.09 -6.47
CA ALA A 343 -21.13 1.67 -6.41
C ALA A 343 -21.12 3.11 -5.85
N ALA A 344 -20.15 3.48 -5.00
CA ALA A 344 -19.98 4.85 -4.53
C ALA A 344 -19.12 5.74 -5.44
N GLY A 345 -18.65 5.21 -6.57
CA GLY A 345 -17.76 5.88 -7.51
C GLY A 345 -16.31 5.96 -7.01
N ILE A 346 -15.85 4.97 -6.25
CA ILE A 346 -14.47 4.88 -5.76
C ILE A 346 -13.80 3.68 -6.46
N PRO A 347 -12.95 3.91 -7.46
CA PRO A 347 -12.12 2.84 -8.02
C PRO A 347 -11.11 2.33 -6.98
N VAL A 348 -10.68 1.08 -7.12
CA VAL A 348 -9.84 0.40 -6.13
C VAL A 348 -8.61 -0.19 -6.80
N ILE A 349 -7.42 0.09 -6.28
CA ILE A 349 -6.18 -0.51 -6.78
C ILE A 349 -5.90 -1.77 -5.97
N THR A 350 -5.99 -2.93 -6.60
CA THR A 350 -5.84 -4.24 -5.96
C THR A 350 -4.47 -4.84 -6.22
N SER A 351 -3.88 -5.43 -5.19
CA SER A 351 -2.65 -6.22 -5.27
C SER A 351 -2.92 -7.63 -5.78
N GLN A 352 -2.18 -8.07 -6.79
CA GLN A 352 -2.31 -9.39 -7.40
C GLN A 352 -1.02 -10.19 -7.39
N SER A 353 -1.16 -11.52 -7.22
CA SER A 353 -0.06 -12.48 -7.37
C SER A 353 -0.59 -13.82 -7.88
N PHE A 354 -0.13 -14.23 -9.06
CA PHE A 354 -0.71 -15.37 -9.79
C PHE A 354 0.25 -15.98 -10.81
N LEU A 355 0.06 -17.26 -11.11
CA LEU A 355 0.62 -17.91 -12.29
C LEU A 355 -0.22 -17.55 -13.51
N LYS A 356 0.40 -17.61 -14.69
CA LYS A 356 -0.29 -17.33 -15.97
C LYS A 356 -1.56 -18.15 -16.18
N THR A 357 -1.65 -19.34 -15.61
CA THR A 357 -2.80 -20.24 -15.70
C THR A 357 -3.92 -19.94 -14.71
N GLU A 358 -3.73 -19.03 -13.76
CA GLU A 358 -4.68 -18.74 -12.67
C GLU A 358 -5.58 -17.54 -12.96
N LEU A 359 -5.27 -16.75 -14.00
CA LEU A 359 -6.07 -15.60 -14.43
C LEU A 359 -6.23 -15.62 -15.94
N THR A 360 -7.36 -16.14 -16.39
CA THR A 360 -7.70 -16.27 -17.81
C THR A 360 -7.75 -14.89 -18.46
N GLY A 361 -7.14 -14.76 -19.64
CA GLY A 361 -7.09 -13.51 -20.40
C GLY A 361 -5.98 -12.54 -20.00
N ALA A 362 -5.26 -12.75 -18.89
CA ALA A 362 -4.14 -11.89 -18.51
C ALA A 362 -2.94 -12.05 -19.46
N GLY A 363 -2.61 -13.30 -19.85
CA GLY A 363 -1.52 -13.58 -20.80
C GLY A 363 -0.12 -13.66 -20.18
N TYR A 364 0.03 -13.36 -18.88
CA TYR A 364 1.27 -13.40 -18.12
C TYR A 364 1.03 -13.91 -16.69
N GLY A 365 2.10 -14.14 -15.92
CA GLY A 365 2.04 -14.42 -14.49
C GLY A 365 2.97 -13.48 -13.72
N THR A 366 2.74 -13.31 -12.42
CA THR A 366 3.47 -12.34 -11.60
C THR A 366 3.60 -12.79 -10.14
N SER A 367 4.69 -12.38 -9.48
CA SER A 367 4.84 -12.48 -8.02
C SER A 367 4.17 -11.32 -7.27
N GLY A 368 3.91 -10.20 -7.94
CA GLY A 368 3.27 -9.01 -7.39
C GLY A 368 2.94 -8.02 -8.51
N HIS A 369 1.71 -7.54 -8.57
CA HIS A 369 1.24 -6.61 -9.59
C HIS A 369 0.06 -5.79 -9.08
N LEU A 370 -0.06 -4.53 -9.50
CA LEU A 370 -1.19 -3.69 -9.14
C LEU A 370 -2.11 -3.52 -10.34
N MET A 371 -3.40 -3.72 -10.12
CA MET A 371 -4.46 -3.49 -11.12
C MET A 371 -5.49 -2.51 -10.54
N THR A 372 -6.04 -1.64 -11.37
CA THR A 372 -7.13 -0.74 -10.96
C THR A 372 -8.47 -1.35 -11.32
N VAL A 373 -9.24 -1.82 -10.34
CA VAL A 373 -10.61 -2.26 -10.56
C VAL A 373 -11.52 -1.04 -10.73
N ILE A 374 -12.22 -1.01 -11.87
CA ILE A 374 -13.06 0.11 -12.30
C ILE A 374 -14.53 -0.25 -12.39
N GLY A 375 -14.88 -1.53 -12.29
CA GLY A 375 -16.24 -1.95 -12.55
C GLY A 375 -16.48 -3.44 -12.49
N PHE A 376 -17.72 -3.79 -12.78
CA PHE A 376 -18.20 -5.16 -12.94
C PHE A 376 -19.15 -5.24 -14.14
N THR A 377 -19.08 -6.33 -14.89
CA THR A 377 -20.00 -6.62 -16.00
C THR A 377 -21.39 -7.03 -15.48
N ALA A 378 -22.36 -7.19 -16.38
CA ALA A 378 -23.69 -7.72 -16.04
C ALA A 378 -23.63 -9.14 -15.46
N ASP A 379 -22.69 -9.96 -15.93
CA ASP A 379 -22.46 -11.33 -15.44
C ASP A 379 -21.64 -11.36 -14.14
N GLY A 380 -21.18 -10.20 -13.66
CA GLY A 380 -20.46 -10.05 -12.41
C GLY A 380 -18.94 -10.20 -12.50
N ASP A 381 -18.40 -10.26 -13.72
CA ASP A 381 -16.96 -10.32 -13.97
C ASP A 381 -16.29 -8.97 -13.71
N VAL A 382 -15.02 -9.02 -13.30
CA VAL A 382 -14.27 -7.85 -12.85
C VAL A 382 -13.75 -7.08 -14.05
N ILE A 383 -14.10 -5.80 -14.14
CA ILE A 383 -13.53 -4.87 -15.12
C ILE A 383 -12.36 -4.15 -14.45
N ALA A 384 -11.15 -4.38 -14.93
CA ALA A 384 -9.94 -3.78 -14.40
C ALA A 384 -9.10 -3.12 -15.50
N ASN A 385 -8.55 -1.96 -15.17
CA ASN A 385 -7.43 -1.38 -15.91
C ASN A 385 -6.14 -2.06 -15.42
N ASP A 386 -5.61 -2.96 -16.23
CA ASP A 386 -4.36 -3.67 -16.00
C ASP A 386 -3.20 -2.95 -16.70
N PRO A 387 -2.29 -2.29 -15.96
CA PRO A 387 -1.22 -1.51 -16.55
C PRO A 387 -0.18 -2.36 -17.30
N ALA A 388 -0.08 -3.67 -17.02
CA ALA A 388 0.79 -4.59 -17.76
C ALA A 388 0.15 -4.96 -19.12
N SER A 389 0.10 -3.96 -20.00
CA SER A 389 -0.57 -4.01 -21.29
C SER A 389 0.32 -3.38 -22.36
N PRO A 390 0.32 -3.86 -23.62
CA PRO A 390 1.22 -3.35 -24.66
C PRO A 390 0.99 -1.88 -25.03
N GLY A 391 -0.15 -1.31 -24.67
CA GLY A 391 -0.52 0.09 -24.88
C GLY A 391 -1.80 0.44 -24.12
N ASP A 392 -2.14 1.73 -24.07
CA ASP A 392 -3.25 2.27 -23.28
C ASP A 392 -4.63 1.73 -23.69
N ASP A 393 -4.81 1.45 -24.97
CA ASP A 393 -6.04 0.89 -25.51
C ASP A 393 -6.32 -0.54 -24.99
N ALA A 394 -5.26 -1.31 -24.77
CA ALA A 394 -5.28 -2.68 -24.27
C ALA A 394 -5.37 -2.81 -22.73
N VAL A 395 -5.28 -1.70 -21.99
CA VAL A 395 -5.28 -1.67 -20.51
C VAL A 395 -6.59 -2.18 -19.91
N ARG A 396 -7.74 -1.87 -20.52
CA ARG A 396 -9.02 -2.32 -19.99
C ARG A 396 -9.22 -3.80 -20.28
N ARG A 397 -9.33 -4.60 -19.23
CA ARG A 397 -9.59 -6.05 -19.29
C ARG A 397 -10.81 -6.43 -18.47
N VAL A 398 -11.40 -7.56 -18.83
CA VAL A 398 -12.48 -8.22 -18.09
C VAL A 398 -11.94 -9.58 -17.65
N TYR A 399 -11.98 -9.84 -16.34
CA TYR A 399 -11.52 -11.07 -15.74
C TYR A 399 -12.66 -11.83 -15.11
N GLN A 400 -12.59 -13.16 -15.21
CA GLN A 400 -13.55 -14.03 -14.55
C GLN A 400 -13.55 -13.74 -13.05
N ARG A 401 -14.74 -13.48 -12.50
CA ARG A 401 -14.93 -13.10 -11.10
C ARG A 401 -14.20 -14.02 -10.14
N ARG A 402 -14.36 -15.33 -10.34
CA ARG A 402 -13.87 -16.35 -9.40
C ARG A 402 -12.34 -16.41 -9.37
N GLU A 403 -11.72 -16.33 -10.53
CA GLU A 403 -10.26 -16.33 -10.67
C GLU A 403 -9.67 -15.10 -9.99
N PHE A 404 -10.18 -13.90 -10.34
CA PHE A 404 -9.73 -12.63 -9.80
C PHE A 404 -9.88 -12.56 -8.27
N GLU A 405 -11.05 -12.95 -7.75
CA GLU A 405 -11.33 -12.96 -6.31
C GLU A 405 -10.33 -13.85 -5.55
N ASN A 406 -10.05 -15.03 -6.11
CA ASN A 406 -9.17 -15.98 -5.47
C ASN A 406 -7.72 -15.49 -5.43
N ILE A 407 -7.21 -14.97 -6.56
CA ILE A 407 -5.81 -14.51 -6.62
C ILE A 407 -5.57 -13.26 -5.77
N TRP A 408 -6.60 -12.42 -5.59
CA TRP A 408 -6.53 -11.20 -4.79
C TRP A 408 -6.63 -11.47 -3.29
N LEU A 409 -7.56 -12.33 -2.86
CA LEU A 409 -7.88 -12.44 -1.44
C LEU A 409 -7.12 -13.56 -0.72
N ARG A 410 -6.51 -14.51 -1.45
CA ARG A 410 -5.67 -15.56 -0.84
C ARG A 410 -4.39 -14.99 -0.24
N THR A 411 -3.92 -15.62 0.84
CA THR A 411 -2.67 -15.27 1.54
C THR A 411 -1.55 -16.25 1.24
N LYS A 412 -1.85 -17.40 0.64
CA LYS A 412 -0.87 -18.40 0.18
C LYS A 412 -1.16 -18.80 -1.26
N ARG A 413 -0.09 -19.12 -1.99
CA ARG A 413 -0.16 -19.69 -3.35
C ARG A 413 1.05 -20.56 -3.63
N TYR A 414 0.94 -21.42 -4.64
CA TYR A 414 2.10 -22.11 -5.20
C TYR A 414 2.73 -21.24 -6.30
N ASN A 415 4.04 -21.06 -6.26
CA ASN A 415 4.78 -20.43 -7.35
C ASN A 415 5.06 -21.45 -8.49
N ALA A 416 5.73 -21.01 -9.56
CA ALA A 416 6.01 -21.87 -10.71
C ALA A 416 6.89 -23.09 -10.38
N SER A 417 7.65 -23.06 -9.28
CA SER A 417 8.45 -24.18 -8.80
C SER A 417 7.70 -25.07 -7.80
N GLY A 418 6.39 -24.86 -7.58
CA GLY A 418 5.59 -25.62 -6.62
C GLY A 418 5.83 -25.26 -5.14
N LYS A 419 6.56 -24.18 -4.85
CA LYS A 419 6.80 -23.71 -3.47
C LYS A 419 5.63 -22.84 -3.01
N VAL A 420 5.22 -23.02 -1.75
CA VAL A 420 4.27 -22.12 -1.08
C VAL A 420 4.93 -20.75 -0.86
N VAL A 421 4.31 -19.72 -1.39
CA VAL A 421 4.70 -18.31 -1.24
C VAL A 421 3.50 -17.47 -0.82
N SER A 422 3.75 -16.24 -0.37
CA SER A 422 2.69 -15.32 0.04
C SER A 422 1.82 -14.88 -1.14
N GLY A 423 0.51 -14.81 -0.90
CA GLY A 423 -0.45 -14.07 -1.70
C GLY A 423 -0.67 -12.68 -1.08
N THR A 424 -1.54 -11.89 -1.70
CA THR A 424 -1.69 -10.48 -1.31
C THR A 424 -2.67 -10.27 -0.17
N GLY A 425 -3.60 -11.20 0.06
CA GLY A 425 -4.53 -11.17 1.20
C GLY A 425 -5.47 -9.96 1.19
N GLY A 426 -5.75 -9.39 0.02
CA GLY A 426 -6.71 -8.30 -0.12
C GLY A 426 -6.17 -6.88 0.07
N VAL A 427 -4.84 -6.66 0.19
CA VAL A 427 -4.30 -5.29 0.28
C VAL A 427 -4.70 -4.48 -0.94
N CYS A 428 -5.10 -3.24 -0.71
CA CYS A 428 -5.47 -2.29 -1.75
C CYS A 428 -5.15 -0.84 -1.39
N TYR A 429 -5.13 0.01 -2.42
CA TYR A 429 -5.17 1.46 -2.27
C TYR A 429 -6.58 1.98 -2.50
N LEU A 430 -7.01 2.90 -1.64
CA LEU A 430 -8.21 3.71 -1.84
C LEU A 430 -7.82 5.18 -1.92
N TYR A 431 -8.01 5.80 -3.08
CA TYR A 431 -7.85 7.24 -3.25
C TYR A 431 -9.20 7.90 -3.48
N PHE A 432 -9.46 8.98 -2.76
CA PHE A 432 -10.75 9.67 -2.78
C PHE A 432 -10.58 11.14 -2.37
N PRO A 433 -11.57 12.01 -2.66
CA PRO A 433 -11.50 13.41 -2.27
C PRO A 433 -11.32 13.60 -0.75
N ALA A 434 -10.61 14.67 -0.35
CA ALA A 434 -10.44 15.07 1.06
C ALA A 434 -11.78 15.25 1.79
N HIS A 435 -12.82 15.64 1.05
CA HIS A 435 -14.19 15.79 1.53
C HIS A 435 -15.14 14.88 0.73
N PRO A 436 -15.17 13.57 1.04
CA PRO A 436 -16.05 12.64 0.35
C PRO A 436 -17.53 12.97 0.60
N SER A 437 -18.40 12.72 -0.37
CA SER A 437 -19.86 12.87 -0.21
C SER A 437 -20.41 11.92 0.84
N ALA A 438 -21.65 12.12 1.31
CA ALA A 438 -22.29 11.24 2.30
C ALA A 438 -22.33 9.77 1.83
N ARG A 439 -22.64 9.53 0.54
CA ARG A 439 -22.61 8.20 -0.08
C ARG A 439 -21.22 7.56 0.00
N ARG A 440 -20.17 8.31 -0.35
CA ARG A 440 -18.78 7.83 -0.29
C ARG A 440 -18.32 7.56 1.13
N ARG A 441 -18.66 8.43 2.08
CA ARG A 441 -18.36 8.20 3.52
C ARG A 441 -19.01 6.92 4.03
N LYS A 442 -20.28 6.67 3.66
CA LYS A 442 -20.98 5.44 4.04
C LYS A 442 -20.29 4.19 3.47
N ALA A 443 -19.88 4.24 2.19
CA ALA A 443 -19.19 3.13 1.55
C ALA A 443 -17.80 2.86 2.15
N LEU A 444 -17.01 3.91 2.38
CA LEU A 444 -15.71 3.81 3.07
C LEU A 444 -15.87 3.23 4.48
N ALA A 445 -16.85 3.73 5.25
CA ALA A 445 -17.10 3.23 6.60
C ALA A 445 -17.56 1.77 6.62
N ALA A 446 -18.31 1.32 5.61
CA ALA A 446 -18.74 -0.07 5.47
C ALA A 446 -17.56 -1.04 5.31
N VAL A 447 -16.44 -0.58 4.74
CA VAL A 447 -15.20 -1.34 4.61
C VAL A 447 -14.15 -0.98 5.67
N GLY A 448 -14.58 -0.33 6.77
CA GLY A 448 -13.73 0.01 7.91
C GLY A 448 -12.86 1.26 7.73
N VAL A 449 -12.98 1.99 6.63
CA VAL A 449 -12.19 3.21 6.38
C VAL A 449 -12.93 4.46 6.86
N ARG A 450 -12.27 5.24 7.72
CA ARG A 450 -12.78 6.50 8.27
C ARG A 450 -12.08 7.72 7.72
#